data_AF-A0A151BRG9-F1
#
_entry.id   AF-A0A151BRG9-F1
#
_cell.length_a   1.000
_cell.length_b   1.000
_cell.length_c   1.000
_cell.angle_alpha   90.00
_cell.angle_beta   90.00
_cell.angle_gamma   90.00
#
_symmetry.space_group_name_H-M   'P 1'
#
loop_
_entity.id
_entity.type
_entity.pdbx_description
1 polymer ?
#
loop_
_entity_poly.entity_id
_entity_poly.type
_entity_poly.pdbx_seq_one_letter_code
_entity_poly.pdbx_strand_id
1 'polypeptide(L)'
;MLKIIRRNMEELEKTIRLMEMHLTKIEVDYAAGELGEERYLKERDILTSGIELLKERLEHMKRLAGEASLEAAPEERAETILREVPAERAFYFYTDYGKYTGTYARSLEEFAETLEKISVESIRFHLRRGDFQVWIRDLGDPGLAEALDSIDEPNLNDRELREEVARRVRERVEDLKTGLTSS
;
A
#
# COMPACT_ATOMS: atom_id res chain seq x y z
N MET A 1 -0.57 14.25 -6.14
CA MET A 1 -0.76 13.78 -7.52
C MET A 1 -1.24 12.32 -7.60
N LEU A 2 -0.54 11.38 -6.95
CA LEU A 2 -0.87 9.93 -6.96
C LEU A 2 -2.30 9.57 -6.51
N LYS A 3 -2.87 10.27 -5.51
CA LYS A 3 -4.26 10.05 -5.07
C LYS A 3 -5.30 10.34 -6.17
N ILE A 4 -5.05 11.34 -7.01
CA ILE A 4 -5.93 11.72 -8.13
C ILE A 4 -5.83 10.66 -9.25
N ILE A 5 -4.61 10.22 -9.55
CA ILE A 5 -4.35 9.17 -10.56
C ILE A 5 -5.07 7.87 -10.16
N ARG A 6 -4.94 7.46 -8.89
CA ARG A 6 -5.60 6.25 -8.36
C ARG A 6 -7.12 6.30 -8.51
N ARG A 7 -7.74 7.42 -8.13
CA ARG A 7 -9.19 7.62 -8.27
C ARG A 7 -9.63 7.58 -9.74
N ASN A 8 -8.87 8.16 -10.64
CA ASN A 8 -9.18 8.14 -12.08
C ASN A 8 -9.08 6.72 -12.67
N MET A 9 -8.13 5.91 -12.21
CA MET A 9 -8.00 4.50 -12.61
C MET A 9 -9.18 3.66 -12.14
N GLU A 10 -9.60 3.83 -10.88
CA GLU A 10 -10.79 3.14 -10.33
C GLU A 10 -12.06 3.45 -11.13
N GLU A 11 -12.26 4.71 -11.55
CA GLU A 11 -13.40 5.11 -12.38
C GLU A 11 -13.35 4.49 -13.80
N LEU A 12 -12.15 4.36 -14.38
CA LEU A 12 -11.99 3.71 -15.68
C LEU A 12 -12.23 2.21 -15.61
N GLU A 13 -11.77 1.53 -14.55
CA GLU A 13 -12.05 0.12 -14.32
C GLU A 13 -13.55 -0.14 -14.18
N LYS A 14 -14.28 0.72 -13.45
CA LYS A 14 -15.75 0.64 -13.35
C LYS A 14 -16.41 0.83 -14.71
N THR A 15 -15.94 1.80 -15.49
CA THR A 15 -16.48 2.10 -16.83
C THR A 15 -16.28 0.92 -17.78
N ILE A 16 -15.08 0.34 -17.80
CA ILE A 16 -14.76 -0.85 -18.61
C ILE A 16 -15.69 -2.01 -18.24
N ARG A 17 -15.86 -2.30 -16.94
CA ARG A 17 -16.77 -3.38 -16.49
C ARG A 17 -18.22 -3.17 -16.93
N LEU A 18 -18.71 -1.94 -16.84
CA LEU A 18 -20.08 -1.61 -17.28
C LEU A 18 -20.25 -1.80 -18.79
N MET A 19 -19.25 -1.42 -19.59
CA MET A 19 -19.27 -1.63 -21.04
C MET A 19 -19.17 -3.11 -21.41
N GLU A 20 -18.32 -3.88 -20.73
CA GLU A 20 -18.22 -5.34 -20.91
C GLU A 20 -19.55 -6.03 -20.61
N MET A 21 -20.22 -5.64 -19.52
CA MET A 21 -21.55 -6.14 -19.18
C MET A 21 -22.59 -5.77 -20.26
N HIS A 22 -22.51 -4.58 -20.84
CA HIS A 22 -23.42 -4.16 -21.92
C HIS A 22 -23.16 -4.93 -23.22
N LEU A 23 -21.89 -5.21 -23.54
CA LEU A 23 -21.50 -6.06 -24.65
C LEU A 23 -22.09 -7.48 -24.49
N THR A 24 -21.95 -8.07 -23.29
CA THR A 24 -22.57 -9.38 -22.98
C THR A 24 -24.08 -9.34 -23.14
N LYS A 25 -24.75 -8.25 -22.73
CA LYS A 25 -26.19 -8.10 -22.94
C LYS A 25 -26.55 -8.10 -24.42
N ILE A 26 -25.81 -7.37 -25.26
CA ILE A 26 -26.03 -7.31 -26.71
C ILE A 26 -25.84 -8.69 -27.36
N GLU A 27 -24.84 -9.46 -26.92
CA GLU A 27 -24.60 -10.83 -27.38
C GLU A 27 -25.78 -11.75 -27.03
N VAL A 28 -26.33 -11.61 -25.82
CA VAL A 28 -27.51 -12.37 -25.37
C VAL A 28 -28.75 -11.98 -26.16
N ASP A 29 -29.03 -10.68 -26.31
CA ASP A 29 -30.19 -10.17 -27.05
C ASP A 29 -30.14 -10.63 -28.53
N TYR A 30 -28.95 -10.66 -29.14
CA TYR A 30 -28.75 -11.21 -30.49
C TYR A 30 -28.99 -12.72 -30.54
N ALA A 31 -28.44 -13.48 -29.59
CA ALA A 31 -28.64 -14.93 -29.51
C ALA A 31 -30.11 -15.32 -29.27
N ALA A 32 -30.87 -14.47 -28.58
CA ALA A 32 -32.31 -14.61 -28.37
C ALA A 32 -33.16 -14.21 -29.59
N GLY A 33 -32.55 -13.63 -30.63
CA GLY A 33 -33.23 -13.12 -31.82
C GLY A 33 -33.95 -11.79 -31.61
N GLU A 34 -33.67 -11.10 -30.49
CA GLU A 34 -34.27 -9.80 -30.14
C GLU A 34 -33.54 -8.63 -30.82
N LEU A 35 -32.33 -8.87 -31.33
CA LEU A 35 -31.50 -7.89 -32.03
C LEU A 35 -31.21 -8.35 -33.48
N GLY A 36 -31.42 -7.46 -34.44
CA GLY A 36 -31.07 -7.73 -35.85
C GLY A 36 -29.56 -7.72 -36.09
N GLU A 37 -29.09 -8.54 -37.03
CA GLU A 37 -27.65 -8.75 -37.32
C GLU A 37 -26.90 -7.46 -37.64
N GLU A 38 -27.46 -6.58 -38.49
CA GLU A 38 -26.83 -5.31 -38.84
C GLU A 38 -26.59 -4.41 -37.61
N ARG A 39 -27.58 -4.38 -36.72
CA ARG A 39 -27.54 -3.60 -35.47
C ARG A 39 -26.55 -4.21 -34.48
N TYR A 40 -26.57 -5.54 -34.34
CA TYR A 40 -25.62 -6.30 -33.52
C TYR A 40 -24.18 -5.99 -33.92
N LEU A 41 -23.85 -6.13 -35.21
CA LEU A 41 -22.50 -5.93 -35.71
C LEU A 41 -21.99 -4.51 -35.42
N LYS A 42 -22.85 -3.50 -35.64
CA LYS A 42 -22.51 -2.11 -35.39
C LYS A 42 -22.30 -1.81 -33.90
N GLU A 43 -23.24 -2.23 -33.04
CA GLU A 43 -23.15 -1.96 -31.60
C GLU A 43 -21.99 -2.72 -30.95
N ARG A 44 -21.77 -3.98 -31.36
CA ARG A 44 -20.62 -4.79 -30.93
C ARG A 44 -19.30 -4.16 -31.32
N ASP A 45 -19.15 -3.75 -32.58
CA ASP A 45 -17.90 -3.15 -33.08
C ASP A 45 -17.55 -1.87 -32.30
N ILE A 46 -18.52 -0.97 -32.13
CA ILE A 46 -18.35 0.28 -31.36
C ILE A 46 -17.94 -0.01 -29.90
N LEU A 47 -18.62 -0.94 -29.24
CA LEU A 47 -18.35 -1.25 -27.83
C LEU A 47 -17.00 -1.92 -27.66
N THR A 48 -16.65 -2.88 -28.53
CA THR A 48 -15.36 -3.57 -28.48
C THR A 48 -14.21 -2.58 -28.67
N SER A 49 -14.25 -1.72 -29.70
CA SER A 49 -13.23 -0.70 -29.91
C SER A 49 -13.15 0.31 -28.76
N GLY A 50 -14.30 0.69 -28.18
CA GLY A 50 -14.34 1.56 -27.01
C GLY A 50 -13.69 0.94 -25.77
N ILE A 51 -13.98 -0.34 -25.49
CA ILE A 51 -13.39 -1.10 -24.38
C ILE A 51 -11.87 -1.22 -24.56
N GLU A 52 -11.40 -1.55 -25.76
CA GLU A 52 -9.97 -1.66 -26.08
C GLU A 52 -9.23 -0.34 -25.79
N LEU A 53 -9.75 0.79 -26.28
CA LEU A 53 -9.14 2.11 -26.04
C LEU A 53 -9.08 2.46 -24.54
N LEU A 54 -10.12 2.13 -23.78
CA LEU A 54 -10.14 2.38 -22.33
C LEU A 54 -9.16 1.46 -21.59
N LYS A 55 -9.01 0.21 -22.01
CA LYS A 55 -8.01 -0.73 -21.47
C LYS A 55 -6.59 -0.25 -21.76
N GLU A 56 -6.30 0.21 -22.97
CA GLU A 56 -5.00 0.80 -23.32
C GLU A 56 -4.69 2.03 -22.46
N ARG A 57 -5.67 2.91 -22.28
CA ARG A 57 -5.53 4.09 -21.41
C ARG A 57 -5.28 3.70 -19.96
N LEU A 58 -5.98 2.68 -19.45
CA LEU A 58 -5.79 2.16 -18.10
C LEU A 58 -4.38 1.61 -17.92
N GLU A 59 -3.89 0.80 -18.86
CA GLU A 59 -2.54 0.25 -18.84
C GLU A 59 -1.47 1.34 -18.93
N HIS A 60 -1.69 2.38 -19.74
CA HIS A 60 -0.80 3.54 -19.77
C HIS A 60 -0.74 4.26 -18.41
N MET A 61 -1.87 4.47 -17.73
CA MET A 61 -1.85 5.09 -16.39
C MET A 61 -1.24 4.18 -15.33
N LYS A 62 -1.45 2.86 -15.39
CA LYS A 62 -0.76 1.91 -14.51
C LYS A 62 0.75 1.99 -14.70
N ARG A 63 1.20 2.11 -15.96
CA ARG A 63 2.61 2.28 -16.28
C ARG A 63 3.15 3.59 -15.73
N LEU A 64 2.49 4.72 -15.98
CA LEU A 64 2.90 6.02 -15.41
C LEU A 64 2.87 6.03 -13.87
N ALA A 65 1.92 5.35 -13.24
CA ALA A 65 1.87 5.22 -11.78
C ALA A 65 2.99 4.32 -11.26
N GLY A 66 3.33 3.25 -11.98
CA GLY A 66 4.46 2.38 -11.70
C GLY A 66 5.79 3.10 -11.92
N GLU A 67 5.94 3.82 -13.02
CA GLU A 67 7.10 4.66 -13.36
C GLU A 67 7.26 5.79 -12.36
N ALA A 68 6.21 6.53 -11.97
CA ALA A 68 6.29 7.52 -10.89
C ALA A 68 6.64 6.88 -9.53
N SER A 69 6.17 5.65 -9.30
CA SER A 69 6.56 4.87 -8.12
C SER A 69 7.99 4.35 -8.20
N LEU A 70 8.61 4.28 -9.38
CA LEU A 70 9.99 3.86 -9.65
C LEU A 70 10.96 5.05 -9.82
N GLU A 71 10.47 6.21 -10.26
CA GLU A 71 11.19 7.46 -10.54
C GLU A 71 11.27 8.43 -9.36
N ALA A 72 10.50 8.22 -8.28
CA ALA A 72 10.83 8.89 -7.02
C ALA A 72 12.28 8.54 -6.66
N ALA A 73 13.15 9.55 -6.66
CA ALA A 73 14.56 9.36 -6.33
C ALA A 73 14.67 8.60 -4.99
N PRO A 74 15.70 7.76 -4.78
CA PRO A 74 15.92 7.09 -3.50
C PRO A 74 15.82 8.05 -2.31
N GLU A 75 16.27 9.30 -2.48
CA GLU A 75 16.11 10.40 -1.53
C GLU A 75 14.65 10.80 -1.28
N GLU A 76 13.85 11.05 -2.32
CA GLU A 76 12.44 11.46 -2.17
C GLU A 76 11.62 10.36 -1.46
N ARG A 77 11.98 9.09 -1.66
CA ARG A 77 11.42 7.97 -0.89
C ARG A 77 11.92 7.96 0.55
N ALA A 78 13.20 8.22 0.80
CA ALA A 78 13.76 8.25 2.15
C ALA A 78 13.21 9.42 2.99
N GLU A 79 13.12 10.62 2.42
CA GLU A 79 12.45 11.77 3.07
C GLU A 79 10.99 11.45 3.37
N THR A 80 10.30 10.82 2.41
CA THR A 80 8.92 10.38 2.63
C THR A 80 8.88 9.40 3.81
N ILE A 81 9.68 8.35 3.85
CA ILE A 81 9.62 7.34 4.93
C ILE A 81 9.98 7.95 6.31
N LEU A 82 10.99 8.82 6.36
CA LEU A 82 11.48 9.43 7.60
C LEU A 82 10.65 10.60 8.09
N ARG A 83 9.71 11.12 7.27
CA ARG A 83 8.86 12.25 7.64
C ARG A 83 8.12 12.02 8.95
N GLU A 84 7.81 13.12 9.61
CA GLU A 84 6.85 13.14 10.69
C GLU A 84 5.41 13.09 10.15
N VAL A 85 4.54 12.29 10.78
CA VAL A 85 3.13 12.16 10.44
C VAL A 85 2.26 12.92 11.46
N PRO A 86 1.07 13.40 11.04
CA PRO A 86 0.15 14.05 11.98
C PRO A 86 -0.36 13.04 13.03
N ALA A 87 -0.85 13.56 14.16
CA ALA A 87 -1.22 12.74 15.32
C ALA A 87 -2.21 11.62 14.97
N GLU A 88 -3.19 11.88 14.10
CA GLU A 88 -4.20 10.90 13.69
C GLU A 88 -3.62 9.71 12.92
N ARG A 89 -2.37 9.81 12.47
CA ARG A 89 -1.62 8.76 11.77
C ARG A 89 -0.42 8.23 12.59
N ALA A 90 -0.24 8.71 13.82
CA ALA A 90 0.83 8.23 14.69
C ALA A 90 0.65 6.74 15.01
N PHE A 91 1.75 6.05 15.30
CA PHE A 91 1.68 4.73 15.90
C PHE A 91 1.40 4.87 17.39
N TYR A 92 0.31 4.30 17.86
CA TYR A 92 -0.06 4.30 19.28
C TYR A 92 0.24 2.94 19.88
N PHE A 93 1.04 2.91 20.95
CA PHE A 93 1.44 1.67 21.59
C PHE A 93 0.41 1.19 22.62
N TYR A 94 0.09 -0.09 22.58
CA TYR A 94 -0.84 -0.79 23.45
C TYR A 94 -0.21 -2.08 23.94
N THR A 95 -0.58 -2.53 25.13
CA THR A 95 -0.22 -3.87 25.64
C THR A 95 -1.34 -4.89 25.43
N ASP A 96 -2.55 -4.41 25.12
CA ASP A 96 -3.76 -5.21 24.89
C ASP A 96 -4.86 -4.32 24.26
N TYR A 97 -5.98 -4.93 23.88
CA TYR A 97 -7.17 -4.20 23.43
C TYR A 97 -7.61 -3.15 24.46
N GLY A 98 -7.58 -1.88 24.04
CA GLY A 98 -7.96 -0.74 24.90
C GLY A 98 -6.95 -0.37 25.98
N LYS A 99 -5.81 -1.07 26.10
CA LYS A 99 -4.76 -0.77 27.08
C LYS A 99 -3.65 0.08 26.47
N TYR A 100 -3.97 1.34 26.20
CA TYR A 100 -3.01 2.32 25.69
C TYR A 100 -1.89 2.55 26.70
N THR A 101 -0.64 2.58 26.26
CA THR A 101 0.53 2.77 27.14
C THR A 101 0.77 4.23 27.54
N GLY A 102 0.12 5.17 26.87
CA GLY A 102 0.44 6.60 26.99
C GLY A 102 1.55 7.05 26.02
N THR A 103 2.12 6.13 25.24
CA THR A 103 3.23 6.41 24.33
C THR A 103 2.80 6.27 22.87
N TYR A 104 3.26 7.18 22.02
CA TYR A 104 3.05 7.12 20.57
C TYR A 104 4.32 7.55 19.84
N ALA A 105 4.39 7.23 18.55
CA ALA A 105 5.46 7.67 17.65
C ALA A 105 4.86 8.28 16.38
N ARG A 106 5.36 9.45 15.99
CA ARG A 106 4.97 10.19 14.77
C ARG A 106 5.98 10.07 13.65
N SER A 107 7.09 9.37 13.85
CA SER A 107 8.05 9.09 12.78
C SER A 107 8.66 7.71 12.99
N LEU A 108 9.31 7.17 11.96
CA LEU A 108 10.04 5.91 12.06
C LEU A 108 11.19 6.00 13.08
N GLU A 109 11.76 7.20 13.24
CA GLU A 109 12.80 7.51 14.22
C GLU A 109 12.26 7.51 15.66
N GLU A 110 11.17 8.24 15.94
CA GLU A 110 10.51 8.19 17.26
C GLU A 110 10.06 6.76 17.60
N PHE A 111 9.64 6.00 16.58
CA PHE A 111 9.26 4.60 16.72
C PHE A 111 10.45 3.72 17.12
N ALA A 112 11.61 3.88 16.45
CA ALA A 112 12.85 3.18 16.81
C ALA A 112 13.28 3.48 18.25
N GLU A 113 13.30 4.76 18.65
CA GLU A 113 13.66 5.17 20.00
C GLU A 113 12.69 4.63 21.07
N THR A 114 11.40 4.57 20.73
CA THR A 114 10.37 4.06 21.63
C THR A 114 10.53 2.56 21.86
N LEU A 115 10.87 1.79 20.82
CA LEU A 115 11.07 0.34 20.90
C LEU A 115 12.15 -0.07 21.90
N GLU A 116 13.15 0.78 22.14
CA GLU A 116 14.22 0.52 23.11
C GLU A 116 13.73 0.49 24.57
N LYS A 117 12.64 1.23 24.85
CA LYS A 117 12.19 1.52 26.22
C LYS A 117 10.81 0.95 26.53
N ILE A 118 9.96 0.78 25.52
CA ILE A 118 8.58 0.30 25.69
C ILE A 118 8.55 -1.13 26.21
N SER A 119 7.47 -1.50 26.90
CA SER A 119 7.31 -2.85 27.44
C SER A 119 7.31 -3.90 26.32
N VAL A 120 7.91 -5.07 26.57
CA VAL A 120 8.00 -6.12 25.55
C VAL A 120 6.63 -6.73 25.24
N GLU A 121 5.70 -6.68 26.19
CA GLU A 121 4.30 -7.04 25.99
C GLU A 121 3.66 -6.18 24.89
N SER A 122 3.98 -4.89 24.83
CA SER A 122 3.49 -4.02 23.75
C SER A 122 4.08 -4.37 22.39
N ILE A 123 5.39 -4.67 22.36
CA ILE A 123 6.08 -5.15 21.14
C ILE A 123 5.40 -6.43 20.63
N ARG A 124 5.22 -7.42 21.51
CA ARG A 124 4.63 -8.71 21.18
C ARG A 124 3.18 -8.57 20.71
N PHE A 125 2.39 -7.75 21.39
CA PHE A 125 1.00 -7.49 21.05
C PHE A 125 0.86 -6.97 19.62
N HIS A 126 1.61 -5.93 19.26
CA HIS A 126 1.53 -5.32 17.95
C HIS A 126 2.14 -6.15 16.84
N LEU A 127 3.29 -6.79 17.09
CA LEU A 127 3.97 -7.63 16.10
C LEU A 127 3.09 -8.82 15.69
N ARG A 128 2.46 -9.52 16.65
CA ARG A 128 1.56 -10.65 16.38
C ARG A 128 0.31 -10.27 15.59
N ARG A 129 -0.17 -9.04 15.77
CA ARG A 129 -1.34 -8.52 15.06
C ARG A 129 -1.00 -7.96 13.67
N GLY A 130 0.28 -7.75 13.39
CA GLY A 130 0.75 -7.09 12.17
C GLY A 130 0.62 -5.56 12.21
N ASP A 131 0.36 -4.97 13.37
CA ASP A 131 0.08 -3.52 13.48
C ASP A 131 1.31 -2.69 13.07
N PHE A 132 2.52 -3.12 13.45
CA PHE A 132 3.77 -2.46 13.05
C PHE A 132 3.93 -2.45 11.53
N GLN A 133 3.71 -3.60 10.90
CA GLN A 133 3.90 -3.80 9.47
C GLN A 133 2.89 -3.00 8.66
N VAL A 134 1.63 -2.93 9.11
CA VAL A 134 0.62 -2.06 8.47
C VAL A 134 1.05 -0.61 8.52
N TRP A 135 1.45 -0.11 9.69
CA TRP A 135 1.84 1.29 9.85
C TRP A 135 3.10 1.63 9.04
N ILE A 136 4.11 0.75 9.02
CA ILE A 136 5.34 0.93 8.25
C ILE A 136 5.09 0.90 6.73
N ARG A 137 4.18 0.05 6.24
CA ARG A 137 3.74 0.10 4.82
C ARG A 137 3.06 1.43 4.49
N ASP A 138 2.26 1.97 5.41
CA ASP A 138 1.61 3.28 5.25
C ASP A 138 2.58 4.47 5.32
N LEU A 139 3.76 4.28 5.91
CA LEU A 139 4.88 5.23 5.81
C LEU A 139 5.56 5.17 4.44
N GLY A 140 5.45 4.04 3.73
CA GLY A 140 6.01 3.82 2.41
C GLY A 140 7.18 2.83 2.37
N ASP A 141 7.39 2.03 3.42
CA ASP A 141 8.54 1.12 3.51
C ASP A 141 8.13 -0.37 3.59
N PRO A 142 7.64 -0.97 2.48
CA PRO A 142 7.23 -2.38 2.48
C PRO A 142 8.39 -3.34 2.81
N GLY A 143 9.64 -2.98 2.48
CA GLY A 143 10.81 -3.80 2.78
C GLY A 143 11.04 -3.98 4.28
N LEU A 144 10.92 -2.90 5.07
CA LEU A 144 11.01 -3.02 6.54
C LEU A 144 9.81 -3.80 7.11
N ALA A 145 8.61 -3.61 6.57
CA ALA A 145 7.44 -4.36 7.00
C ALA A 145 7.61 -5.88 6.79
N GLU A 146 8.10 -6.30 5.62
CA GLU A 146 8.43 -7.70 5.32
C GLU A 146 9.55 -8.22 6.22
N ALA A 147 10.56 -7.39 6.49
CA ALA A 147 11.59 -7.74 7.44
C ALA A 147 10.97 -8.01 8.82
N LEU A 148 10.08 -7.17 9.36
CA LEU A 148 9.44 -7.47 10.64
C LEU A 148 8.54 -8.70 10.61
N ASP A 149 7.84 -8.97 9.51
CA ASP A 149 7.01 -10.19 9.33
C ASP A 149 7.82 -11.49 9.43
N SER A 150 9.12 -11.45 9.08
CA SER A 150 10.00 -12.63 9.16
C SER A 150 10.58 -12.93 10.55
N ILE A 151 10.25 -12.13 11.57
CA ILE A 151 10.71 -12.37 12.94
C ILE A 151 9.97 -13.57 13.53
N ASP A 152 10.71 -14.58 13.95
CA ASP A 152 10.20 -15.76 14.63
C ASP A 152 9.94 -15.50 16.12
N GLU A 153 9.05 -14.55 16.38
CA GLU A 153 8.70 -14.04 17.72
C GLU A 153 8.39 -15.14 18.75
N PRO A 154 7.69 -16.25 18.42
CA PRO A 154 7.43 -17.33 19.38
C PRO A 154 8.69 -17.99 19.94
N ASN A 155 9.80 -17.96 19.19
CA ASN A 155 11.06 -18.60 19.56
C ASN A 155 12.08 -17.65 20.21
N LEU A 156 11.72 -16.37 20.40
CA LEU A 156 12.57 -15.37 21.04
C LEU A 156 12.11 -15.09 22.48
N ASN A 157 13.08 -14.97 23.39
CA ASN A 157 12.81 -14.40 24.70
C ASN A 157 12.62 -12.88 24.63
N ASP A 158 12.14 -12.27 25.70
CA ASP A 158 11.74 -10.86 25.68
C ASP A 158 12.89 -9.89 25.35
N ARG A 159 14.11 -10.22 25.79
CA ARG A 159 15.30 -9.42 25.45
C ARG A 159 15.61 -9.55 23.96
N GLU A 160 15.69 -10.78 23.46
CA GLU A 160 15.99 -11.07 22.05
C GLU A 160 14.94 -10.44 21.11
N LEU A 161 13.66 -10.54 21.45
CA LEU A 161 12.58 -9.95 20.67
C LEU A 161 12.73 -8.43 20.57
N ARG A 162 12.99 -7.75 21.70
CA ARG A 162 13.22 -6.30 21.69
C ARG A 162 14.44 -5.94 20.86
N GLU A 163 15.56 -6.61 21.10
CA GLU A 163 16.82 -6.36 20.41
C GLU A 163 16.63 -6.53 18.90
N GLU A 164 15.95 -7.60 18.46
CA GLU A 164 15.77 -7.90 17.04
C GLU A 164 14.85 -6.90 16.34
N VAL A 165 13.70 -6.56 16.93
CA VAL A 165 12.78 -5.58 16.36
C VAL A 165 13.44 -4.19 16.32
N ALA A 166 14.02 -3.75 17.44
CA ALA A 166 14.66 -2.42 17.51
C ALA A 166 15.85 -2.32 16.56
N ARG A 167 16.66 -3.38 16.43
CA ARG A 167 17.79 -3.43 15.50
C ARG A 167 17.36 -3.24 14.06
N ARG A 168 16.38 -4.02 13.57
CA ARG A 168 15.91 -3.92 12.17
C ARG A 168 15.36 -2.53 11.83
N VAL A 169 14.59 -1.93 12.74
CA VAL A 169 14.05 -0.58 12.53
C VAL A 169 15.18 0.46 12.56
N ARG A 170 16.11 0.37 13.51
CA ARG A 170 17.24 1.31 13.63
C ARG A 170 18.17 1.24 12.42
N GLU A 171 18.59 0.05 12.00
CA GLU A 171 19.41 -0.15 10.81
C GLU A 171 18.75 0.49 9.59
N ARG A 172 17.44 0.30 9.44
CA ARG A 172 16.70 0.92 8.34
C ARG A 172 16.67 2.45 8.42
N VAL A 173 16.48 3.03 9.60
CA VAL A 173 16.54 4.49 9.78
C VAL A 173 17.91 5.03 9.37
N GLU A 174 19.00 4.37 9.80
CA GLU A 174 20.36 4.78 9.46
C GLU A 174 20.67 4.64 7.95
N ASP A 175 20.20 3.56 7.31
CA ASP A 175 20.33 3.38 5.86
C ASP A 175 19.64 4.51 5.09
N LEU A 176 18.41 4.87 5.50
CA LEU A 176 17.63 5.94 4.87
C LEU A 176 18.30 7.30 5.07
N LYS A 177 18.82 7.59 6.27
CA LYS A 177 19.56 8.84 6.56
C LYS A 177 20.87 8.93 5.77
N THR A 178 21.62 7.83 5.72
CA THR A 178 22.87 7.77 4.96
C THR A 178 22.60 8.03 3.48
N GLY A 179 21.54 7.41 2.92
CA GLY A 179 21.11 7.66 1.54
C GLY A 179 20.76 9.12 1.25
N LEU A 180 20.23 9.87 2.22
CA LEU A 180 19.96 11.31 2.09
C LEU A 180 21.21 12.19 2.16
N THR A 181 22.20 11.80 2.97
CA THR A 181 23.51 12.50 3.02
C THR A 181 24.46 12.09 1.88
N SER A 182 24.12 10.98 1.22
CA SER A 182 24.74 10.31 0.06
C SER A 182 24.82 11.11 -1.23
N SER A 183 23.88 12.04 -1.38
CA SER A 183 23.40 12.59 -2.64
C SER A 183 23.52 14.10 -2.72
#